data_AF-A0AAE9IP90-F1
#
_entry.id   AF-A0AAE9IP90-F1
#
_cell.length_a   1.000
_cell.length_b   1.000
_cell.length_c   1.000
_cell.angle_alpha   90.00
_cell.angle_beta   90.00
_cell.angle_gamma   90.00
#
_symmetry.space_group_name_H-M   'P 1'
#
loop_
_entity.id
_entity.type
_entity.pdbx_description
1 polymer ?
#
loop_
_entity_poly.entity_id
_entity_poly.type
_entity_poly.pdbx_seq_one_letter_code
_entity_poly.pdbx_strand_id
1 'polypeptide(L)'
;MKWILIPIFLIPFSIDWNLMISRVYMQPTFGGFYMEYIKKVSWASQSRFQLVFIIIALVSTIVCTSVTFYTLIMLPKRIRSVERTLSLATAYISMSFIVLAVFQILFAFFSYLFTTSAVFGYALLSYDFLNVGSPIIMICMSKRLRRHTFGIEDGSQVTRVFSKTITQV
;
A
#
# COMPACT_ATOMS: atom_id res chain seq x y z
N MET A 1 -17.88 -0.38 -16.01
CA MET A 1 -16.75 0.55 -16.22
C MET A 1 -17.17 2.03 -16.13
N LYS A 2 -18.27 2.49 -16.76
CA LYS A 2 -18.72 3.91 -16.69
C LYS A 2 -18.89 4.47 -15.26
N TRP A 3 -19.42 3.69 -14.33
CA TRP A 3 -19.62 4.11 -12.93
C TRP A 3 -18.34 4.28 -12.11
N ILE A 4 -17.20 3.72 -12.56
CA ILE A 4 -15.90 3.86 -11.90
C ILE A 4 -15.19 5.16 -12.30
N LEU A 5 -15.49 5.69 -13.50
CA LEU A 5 -14.92 6.96 -13.96
C LEU A 5 -15.38 8.14 -13.11
N ILE A 6 -16.62 8.09 -12.62
CA ILE A 6 -17.22 9.15 -11.81
C ILE A 6 -16.42 9.42 -10.51
N PRO A 7 -16.14 8.43 -9.65
CA PRO A 7 -15.33 8.65 -8.45
C PRO A 7 -13.87 9.00 -8.78
N ILE A 8 -13.30 8.47 -9.86
CA ILE A 8 -11.92 8.81 -10.27
C ILE A 8 -11.74 10.33 -10.45
N PHE A 9 -12.74 11.01 -11.01
CA PHE A 9 -12.70 12.46 -11.15
C PHE A 9 -13.19 13.19 -9.90
N LEU A 10 -14.29 12.75 -9.27
CA LEU A 10 -14.87 13.48 -8.14
C LEU A 10 -14.01 13.45 -6.87
N ILE A 11 -13.34 12.33 -6.60
CA ILE A 11 -12.53 12.14 -5.39
C ILE A 11 -11.39 13.17 -5.27
N PRO A 12 -10.49 13.34 -6.26
CA PRO A 12 -9.41 14.32 -6.15
C PRO A 12 -9.95 15.76 -6.02
N PHE A 13 -10.99 16.13 -6.79
CA PHE A 13 -11.60 17.46 -6.66
C PHE A 13 -12.27 17.68 -5.30
N SER A 14 -12.90 16.66 -4.72
CA SER A 14 -13.54 16.76 -3.40
C SER A 14 -12.55 16.77 -2.24
N ILE A 15 -11.30 16.36 -2.44
CA ILE A 15 -10.28 16.24 -1.38
C ILE A 15 -9.26 17.38 -1.47
N ASP A 16 -8.76 17.64 -2.67
CA ASP A 16 -7.66 18.57 -2.91
C ASP A 16 -8.12 20.01 -3.19
N TRP A 17 -9.43 20.28 -3.13
CA TRP A 17 -9.97 21.65 -3.28
C TRP A 17 -9.32 22.64 -2.31
N ASN A 18 -9.01 22.20 -1.09
CA ASN A 18 -8.35 23.05 -0.11
C ASN A 18 -6.93 23.44 -0.55
N LEU A 19 -6.23 22.57 -1.27
CA LEU A 19 -4.92 22.88 -1.85
C LEU A 19 -5.06 23.88 -3.00
N MET A 20 -6.07 23.72 -3.86
CA MET A 20 -6.35 24.63 -4.99
C MET A 20 -6.62 26.07 -4.54
N ILE A 21 -7.26 26.25 -3.38
CA ILE A 21 -7.60 27.57 -2.82
C ILE A 21 -6.45 28.16 -2.00
N SER A 22 -5.51 27.33 -1.56
CA SER A 22 -4.39 27.72 -0.70
C SER A 22 -3.23 28.31 -1.50
N ARG A 23 -2.46 29.21 -0.87
CA ARG A 23 -1.26 29.75 -1.49
C ARG A 23 -0.14 28.72 -1.35
N VAL A 24 0.26 28.11 -2.47
CA VAL A 24 1.37 27.16 -2.53
C VAL A 24 2.68 27.92 -2.78
N TYR A 25 3.74 27.56 -2.06
CA TYR A 25 5.08 28.09 -2.21
C TYR A 25 6.09 26.94 -2.14
N MET A 26 7.23 27.11 -2.81
CA MET A 26 8.29 26.11 -2.81
C MET A 26 9.34 26.46 -1.77
N GLN A 27 9.70 25.50 -0.94
CA GLN A 27 10.82 25.63 -0.01
C GLN A 27 11.97 24.71 -0.44
N PRO A 28 13.22 25.19 -0.38
CA PRO A 28 14.39 24.35 -0.66
C PRO A 28 14.62 23.36 0.50
N THR A 29 14.80 22.08 0.21
CA THR A 29 15.16 21.05 1.21
C THR A 29 15.94 19.91 0.57
N PHE A 30 17.01 19.47 1.26
CA PHE A 30 17.89 18.36 0.87
C PHE A 30 18.29 18.35 -0.62
N GLY A 31 18.69 19.50 -1.15
CA GLY A 31 19.13 19.62 -2.56
C GLY A 31 18.01 19.66 -3.61
N GLY A 32 16.74 19.68 -3.19
CA GLY A 32 15.57 19.84 -4.06
C GLY A 32 14.58 20.89 -3.55
N PHE A 33 13.37 20.88 -4.12
CA PHE A 33 12.26 21.75 -3.72
C PHE A 33 11.07 20.90 -3.28
N TYR A 34 10.44 21.26 -2.17
CA TYR A 34 9.14 20.72 -1.78
C TYR A 34 8.09 21.82 -1.75
N MET A 35 6.84 21.43 -1.98
CA MET A 35 5.72 22.36 -1.96
C MET A 35 5.12 22.41 -0.55
N GLU A 36 5.06 23.61 0.00
CA GLU A 36 4.32 23.90 1.22
C GLU A 36 3.19 24.88 0.87
N TYR A 37 2.14 24.92 1.68
CA TYR A 37 0.97 25.75 1.40
C TYR A 37 0.49 26.46 2.66
N ILE A 38 0.09 27.72 2.50
CA ILE A 38 -0.59 28.46 3.57
C ILE A 38 -2.05 28.05 3.53
N LYS A 39 -2.47 27.33 4.58
CA LYS A 39 -3.86 26.90 4.77
C LYS A 39 -4.78 28.12 4.80
N LYS A 40 -5.65 28.25 3.81
CA LYS A 40 -6.71 29.27 3.82
C LYS A 40 -7.85 28.92 4.77
N VAL A 41 -8.09 27.62 4.97
CA VAL A 41 -9.05 27.08 5.94
C VAL A 41 -8.29 26.30 7.01
N SER A 42 -8.30 26.77 8.25
CA SER A 42 -7.49 26.23 9.35
C SER A 42 -7.85 24.79 9.73
N TRP A 43 -9.12 24.40 9.58
CA TRP A 43 -9.60 23.07 9.94
C TRP A 43 -9.37 22.01 8.85
N ALA A 44 -9.25 22.43 7.60
CA ALA A 44 -9.22 21.56 6.42
C ALA A 44 -7.78 21.27 5.96
N SER A 45 -6.91 20.77 6.85
CA SER A 45 -5.54 20.45 6.42
C SER A 45 -5.46 19.19 5.57
N GLN A 46 -4.56 19.17 4.59
CA GLN A 46 -4.33 18.03 3.70
C GLN A 46 -4.05 16.73 4.47
N SER A 47 -3.24 16.82 5.53
CA SER A 47 -2.93 15.71 6.43
C SER A 47 -4.16 15.12 7.12
N ARG A 48 -5.19 15.91 7.43
CA ARG A 48 -6.44 15.41 8.05
C ARG A 48 -7.27 14.62 7.06
N PHE A 49 -7.38 15.10 5.82
CA PHE A 49 -8.09 14.36 4.78
C PHE A 49 -7.39 13.04 4.48
N GLN A 50 -6.06 13.06 4.30
CA GLN A 50 -5.28 11.85 4.08
C GLN A 50 -5.41 10.84 5.23
N LEU A 51 -5.45 11.31 6.48
CA LEU A 51 -5.66 10.46 7.65
C LEU A 51 -7.00 9.73 7.60
N VAL A 52 -8.09 10.39 7.19
CA VAL A 52 -9.42 9.75 7.04
C VAL A 52 -9.35 8.58 6.05
N PHE A 53 -8.69 8.77 4.90
CA PHE A 53 -8.53 7.70 3.92
C PHE A 53 -7.64 6.56 4.42
N ILE A 54 -6.58 6.87 5.16
CA ILE A 54 -5.71 5.84 5.77
C ILE A 54 -6.51 5.00 6.77
N ILE A 55 -7.36 5.62 7.59
CA ILE A 55 -8.23 4.88 8.52
C ILE A 55 -9.23 4.00 7.77
N ILE A 56 -9.89 4.52 6.74
CA ILE A 56 -10.83 3.75 5.92
C ILE A 56 -10.11 2.56 5.26
N ALA A 57 -8.91 2.78 4.72
CA ALA A 57 -8.08 1.74 4.11
C ALA A 57 -7.65 0.69 5.13
N LEU A 58 -7.26 1.10 6.35
CA LEU A 58 -6.93 0.18 7.45
C LEU A 58 -8.13 -0.69 7.84
N VAL A 59 -9.29 -0.09 8.05
CA VAL A 59 -10.52 -0.83 8.39
C VAL A 59 -10.89 -1.80 7.27
N SER A 60 -10.86 -1.34 6.02
CA SER A 60 -11.11 -2.21 4.86
C SER A 60 -10.09 -3.36 4.76
N THR A 61 -8.82 -3.10 5.07
CA THR A 61 -7.75 -4.11 5.06
C THR A 61 -7.99 -5.16 6.14
N ILE A 62 -8.39 -4.75 7.34
CA ILE A 62 -8.74 -5.65 8.44
C ILE A 62 -9.91 -6.55 8.04
N VAL A 63 -11.00 -5.97 7.54
CA VAL A 63 -12.19 -6.72 7.09
C VAL A 63 -11.84 -7.71 6.00
N CYS A 64 -11.11 -7.28 4.97
CA CYS A 64 -10.68 -8.13 3.86
C CYS A 64 -9.78 -9.29 4.36
N THR A 65 -8.87 -9.00 5.28
CA THR A 65 -7.99 -10.00 5.89
C THR A 65 -8.78 -11.03 6.68
N SER A 66 -9.76 -10.60 7.48
CA SER A 66 -10.63 -11.50 8.25
C SER A 66 -11.43 -12.44 7.33
N VAL A 67 -12.03 -11.92 6.26
CA VAL A 67 -12.76 -12.74 5.28
C VAL A 67 -11.84 -13.74 4.60
N THR A 68 -10.63 -13.30 4.21
CA THR A 68 -9.64 -14.17 3.56
C THR A 68 -9.18 -15.28 4.52
N PHE A 69 -8.95 -14.95 5.78
CA PHE A 69 -8.54 -15.91 6.80
C PHE A 69 -9.65 -16.92 7.10
N TYR A 70 -10.90 -16.48 7.19
CA TYR A 70 -12.06 -17.36 7.35
C TYR A 70 -12.18 -18.36 6.19
N THR A 71 -12.09 -17.86 4.96
CA THR A 71 -12.13 -18.70 3.75
C THR A 71 -10.99 -19.72 3.72
N LEU A 72 -9.80 -19.34 4.21
CA LEU A 72 -8.63 -20.20 4.23
C LEU A 72 -8.75 -21.34 5.26
N ILE A 73 -9.36 -21.08 6.43
CA ILE A 73 -9.66 -22.11 7.44
C ILE A 73 -10.68 -23.12 6.94
N MET A 74 -11.67 -22.68 6.15
CA MET A 74 -12.74 -23.54 5.63
C MET A 74 -12.24 -24.50 4.53
N LEU A 75 -11.05 -24.28 3.97
CA LEU A 75 -10.48 -25.12 2.93
C LEU A 75 -9.90 -26.43 3.52
N PRO A 76 -10.39 -27.62 3.11
CA PRO A 76 -10.00 -28.90 3.70
C PRO A 76 -8.55 -29.31 3.40
N LYS A 77 -7.93 -28.71 2.39
CA LYS A 77 -6.51 -28.90 2.04
C LYS A 77 -5.68 -27.82 2.75
N ARG A 78 -5.43 -28.00 4.05
CA ARG A 78 -4.70 -27.04 4.89
C ARG A 78 -3.27 -26.81 4.36
N ILE A 79 -3.03 -25.70 3.67
CA ILE A 79 -1.70 -25.32 3.17
C ILE A 79 -1.09 -24.30 4.15
N ARG A 80 -0.47 -24.78 5.24
CA ARG A 80 0.17 -23.97 6.29
C ARG A 80 1.16 -22.92 5.74
N SER A 81 1.75 -23.17 4.56
CA SER A 81 2.63 -22.20 3.91
C SER A 81 1.88 -20.98 3.36
N VAL A 82 0.69 -21.16 2.81
CA VAL A 82 -0.14 -20.07 2.27
C VAL A 82 -0.65 -19.18 3.41
N GLU A 83 -1.09 -19.77 4.52
CA GLU A 83 -1.50 -19.04 5.73
C GLU A 83 -0.37 -18.13 6.24
N ARG A 84 0.84 -18.67 6.39
CA ARG A 84 2.01 -17.94 6.90
C ARG A 84 2.44 -16.81 5.96
N THR A 85 2.41 -17.05 4.66
CA THR A 85 2.73 -16.05 3.64
C THR A 85 1.70 -14.93 3.62
N LEU A 86 0.41 -15.26 3.70
CA LEU A 86 -0.67 -14.28 3.74
C LEU A 86 -0.58 -13.43 5.01
N SER A 87 -0.38 -14.05 6.17
CA SER A 87 -0.27 -13.33 7.45
C SER A 87 0.92 -12.37 7.47
N LEU A 88 2.04 -12.74 6.85
CA LEU A 88 3.22 -11.87 6.77
C LEU A 88 2.98 -10.68 5.84
N ALA A 89 2.33 -10.90 4.69
CA ALA A 89 1.97 -9.83 3.77
C ALA A 89 0.99 -8.83 4.40
N THR A 90 -0.04 -9.31 5.09
CA THR A 90 -1.02 -8.45 5.76
C THR A 90 -0.41 -7.71 6.95
N ALA A 91 0.49 -8.35 7.71
CA ALA A 91 1.22 -7.69 8.79
C ALA A 91 2.11 -6.55 8.26
N TYR A 92 2.80 -6.78 7.14
CA TYR A 92 3.61 -5.75 6.48
C TYR A 92 2.75 -4.55 6.05
N ILE A 93 1.67 -4.79 5.29
CA ILE A 93 0.78 -3.74 4.79
C ILE A 93 0.14 -2.97 5.97
N SER A 94 -0.30 -3.67 7.01
CA SER A 94 -0.86 -3.03 8.21
C SER A 94 0.17 -2.18 8.94
N MET A 95 1.41 -2.65 9.06
CA MET A 95 2.49 -1.88 9.70
C MET A 95 2.79 -0.61 8.91
N SER A 96 2.87 -0.69 7.57
CA SER A 96 3.09 0.48 6.71
C SER A 96 1.97 1.52 6.85
N PHE A 97 0.70 1.10 6.89
CA PHE A 97 -0.41 2.03 7.12
C PHE A 97 -0.39 2.66 8.52
N ILE A 98 0.02 1.92 9.56
CA ILE A 98 0.17 2.47 10.92
C ILE A 98 1.25 3.55 10.94
N VAL A 99 2.42 3.30 10.33
CA VAL A 99 3.51 4.29 10.27
C VAL A 99 3.03 5.56 9.56
N LEU A 100 2.32 5.43 8.44
CA LEU A 100 1.72 6.57 7.74
C LEU A 100 0.68 7.31 8.59
N ALA A 101 -0.18 6.58 9.30
CA ALA A 101 -1.17 7.19 10.18
C ALA A 101 -0.51 8.02 11.29
N VAL A 102 0.59 7.52 11.89
CA VAL A 102 1.36 8.26 12.90
C VAL A 102 1.90 9.56 12.34
N PHE A 103 2.58 9.54 11.18
CA PHE A 103 3.07 10.77 10.56
C PHE A 103 1.94 11.75 10.24
N GLN A 104 0.80 11.24 9.76
CA GLN A 104 -0.35 12.10 9.46
C GLN A 104 -1.01 12.70 10.70
N ILE A 105 -1.06 11.97 11.82
CA ILE A 105 -1.50 12.51 13.13
C ILE A 105 -0.55 13.62 13.58
N LEU A 106 0.76 13.39 13.49
CA LEU A 106 1.77 14.39 13.86
C LEU A 106 1.60 15.68 13.03
N PHE A 107 1.40 15.57 11.72
CA PHE A 107 1.16 16.75 10.88
C PHE A 107 -0.25 17.34 10.98
N ALA A 108 -1.26 16.58 11.40
CA ALA A 108 -2.64 17.06 11.51
C ALA A 108 -2.88 17.87 12.80
N PHE A 109 -2.24 17.47 13.90
CA PHE A 109 -2.45 18.04 15.24
C PHE A 109 -1.24 18.80 15.78
N PHE A 110 -0.03 18.33 15.47
CA PHE A 110 1.23 18.88 16.03
C PHE A 110 2.11 19.53 14.96
N SER A 111 1.51 20.07 13.89
CA SER A 111 2.27 20.65 12.78
C SER A 111 3.31 21.68 13.26
N TYR A 112 2.97 22.50 14.26
CA TYR A 112 3.86 23.52 14.81
C TYR A 112 5.17 22.96 15.43
N LEU A 113 5.19 21.70 15.88
CA LEU A 113 6.37 21.05 16.46
C LEU A 113 7.16 20.22 15.45
N PHE A 114 6.47 19.66 14.45
CA PHE A 114 7.04 18.63 13.57
C PHE A 114 7.26 19.09 12.12
N THR A 115 7.22 20.41 11.84
CA THR A 115 7.57 20.97 10.51
C THR A 115 9.10 21.07 10.30
N THR A 116 9.88 20.14 10.86
CA THR A 116 11.32 20.05 10.58
C THR A 116 11.52 19.27 9.29
N SER A 117 12.43 19.72 8.42
CA SER A 117 12.75 19.08 7.13
C SER A 117 13.00 17.57 7.22
N ALA A 118 13.61 17.10 8.32
CA ALA A 118 13.86 15.68 8.55
C ALA A 118 12.57 14.85 8.74
N VAL A 119 11.62 15.34 9.53
CA VAL A 119 10.34 14.63 9.81
C VAL A 119 9.50 14.52 8.54
N PHE A 120 9.52 15.57 7.72
CA PHE A 120 8.92 15.56 6.40
C PHE A 120 9.57 14.51 5.47
N GLY A 121 10.90 14.43 5.46
CA GLY A 121 11.65 13.40 4.72
C GLY A 121 11.27 11.97 5.13
N TYR A 122 11.14 11.70 6.43
CA TYR A 122 10.71 10.38 6.91
C TYR A 122 9.28 10.04 6.52
N ALA A 123 8.38 11.03 6.48
CA ALA A 123 7.01 10.82 6.04
C ALA A 123 6.93 10.48 4.54
N LEU A 124 7.73 11.15 3.69
CA LEU A 124 7.86 10.81 2.27
C LEU A 124 8.41 9.39 2.10
N LEU A 125 9.45 9.04 2.85
CA LEU A 125 10.01 7.69 2.85
C LEU A 125 8.94 6.64 3.22
N SER A 126 8.09 6.94 4.21
CA SER A 126 7.00 6.05 4.60
C SER A 126 5.98 5.83 3.47
N TYR A 127 5.73 6.85 2.65
CA TYR A 127 4.87 6.72 1.47
C TYR A 127 5.51 5.83 0.40
N ASP A 128 6.81 5.97 0.19
CA ASP A 128 7.56 5.11 -0.74
C ASP A 128 7.56 3.66 -0.27
N PHE A 129 7.74 3.41 1.03
CA PHE A 129 7.62 2.07 1.60
C PHE A 129 6.25 1.45 1.35
N LEU A 130 5.15 2.21 1.48
CA LEU A 130 3.83 1.67 1.19
C LEU A 130 3.66 1.42 -0.32
N ASN A 131 3.98 2.38 -1.17
CA ASN A 131 3.69 2.32 -2.60
C ASN A 131 4.59 1.34 -3.36
N VAL A 132 5.88 1.32 -3.03
CA VAL A 132 6.88 0.45 -3.66
C VAL A 132 7.01 -0.88 -2.92
N GLY A 133 6.92 -0.86 -1.59
CA GLY A 133 7.05 -2.07 -0.78
C GLY A 133 5.88 -3.04 -0.93
N SER A 134 4.65 -2.55 -1.13
CA SER A 134 3.46 -3.40 -1.34
C SER A 134 3.56 -4.35 -2.55
N PRO A 135 3.93 -3.91 -3.77
CA PRO A 135 4.13 -4.83 -4.89
C PRO A 135 5.34 -5.75 -4.69
N ILE A 136 6.43 -5.26 -4.06
CA ILE A 136 7.62 -6.08 -3.78
C ILE A 136 7.26 -7.23 -2.83
N ILE A 137 6.59 -6.96 -1.72
CA ILE A 137 6.20 -8.02 -0.77
C ILE A 137 5.25 -9.01 -1.45
N MET A 138 4.34 -8.55 -2.32
CA MET A 138 3.42 -9.41 -3.05
C MET A 138 4.16 -10.38 -3.99
N ILE A 139 5.19 -9.91 -4.70
CA ILE A 139 6.03 -10.74 -5.57
C ILE A 139 6.87 -11.72 -4.74
N CYS A 140 7.44 -11.28 -3.61
CA CYS A 140 8.22 -12.13 -2.72
C CYS A 140 7.38 -13.25 -2.10
N MET A 141 6.14 -12.94 -1.74
CA MET A 141 5.21 -13.85 -1.08
C MET A 141 4.50 -14.80 -2.05
N SER A 142 4.21 -14.37 -3.29
CA SER A 142 3.51 -15.20 -4.28
C SER A 142 4.47 -15.92 -5.22
N LYS A 143 4.65 -17.24 -5.01
CA LYS A 143 5.43 -18.10 -5.92
C LYS A 143 4.89 -18.10 -7.36
N ARG A 144 3.56 -18.05 -7.52
CA ARG A 144 2.92 -18.00 -8.85
C ARG A 144 3.21 -16.68 -9.56
N LEU A 145 3.11 -15.57 -8.85
CA LEU A 145 3.38 -14.25 -9.40
C LEU A 145 4.86 -14.12 -9.79
N ARG A 146 5.78 -14.53 -8.90
CA ARG A 146 7.21 -14.56 -9.20
C ARG A 146 7.54 -15.41 -10.42
N ARG A 147 6.91 -16.57 -10.55
CA ARG A 147 7.10 -17.46 -11.70
C ARG A 147 6.65 -16.81 -13.01
N HIS A 148 5.50 -16.14 -12.99
CA HIS A 148 4.95 -15.43 -14.14
C HIS A 148 5.77 -14.17 -14.50
N THR A 149 6.19 -13.38 -13.51
CA THR A 149 6.96 -12.14 -13.73
C THR A 149 8.39 -12.40 -14.19
N PHE A 150 9.05 -13.44 -13.68
CA PHE A 150 10.45 -13.76 -14.01
C PHE A 150 10.61 -14.91 -15.03
N GLY A 151 9.51 -15.48 -15.53
CA GLY A 151 9.57 -16.54 -16.54
C GLY A 151 10.30 -17.82 -16.10
N ILE A 152 10.39 -18.10 -14.79
CA ILE A 152 11.13 -19.27 -14.28
C ILE A 152 10.29 -20.53 -14.51
N GLU A 153 10.39 -21.15 -15.67
CA GLU A 153 9.86 -22.49 -15.90
C GLU A 153 10.67 -23.51 -15.07
N ASP A 154 10.00 -24.07 -14.07
CA ASP A 154 10.53 -25.18 -13.28
C ASP A 154 10.42 -26.45 -14.15
N GLY A 155 11.55 -27.03 -14.53
CA GLY A 155 11.70 -28.22 -15.41
C GLY A 155 10.99 -29.50 -14.95
N SER A 156 10.08 -29.42 -13.99
CA SER A 156 9.23 -30.52 -13.49
C SER A 156 8.19 -31.04 -14.50
N GLN A 157 7.88 -30.29 -15.57
CA GLN A 157 7.03 -30.78 -16.67
C GLN A 157 7.78 -31.78 -17.57
N VAL A 158 9.11 -31.70 -17.68
CA VAL A 158 9.89 -32.59 -18.56
C VAL A 158 10.07 -33.97 -17.95
N THR A 159 10.23 -34.10 -16.63
CA THR A 159 10.42 -35.41 -15.98
C THR A 159 9.14 -36.26 -15.98
N ARG A 160 7.95 -35.63 -15.98
CA ARG A 160 6.68 -36.38 -15.94
C ARG A 160 6.25 -36.93 -17.30
N VAL A 161 6.77 -36.38 -18.40
CA VAL A 161 6.59 -36.93 -19.75
C VAL A 161 7.58 -38.07 -20.00
N PHE A 162 8.84 -37.93 -19.59
CA PHE A 162 9.86 -38.97 -19.79
C PHE A 162 9.60 -40.26 -19.00
N SER A 163 8.98 -40.18 -17.81
CA SER A 163 8.61 -41.37 -17.04
C SER A 163 7.44 -42.15 -17.64
N LYS A 164 6.62 -41.56 -18.52
CA LYS A 164 5.53 -42.28 -19.21
C LYS A 164 5.98 -42.98 -20.49
N THR A 165 7.08 -42.55 -21.08
CA THR A 165 7.62 -43.15 -22.31
C THR A 165 8.49 -44.38 -22.04
N ILE A 166 9.09 -44.50 -20.84
CA ILE A 166 9.97 -45.64 -20.49
C ILE A 166 9.19 -46.87 -19.99
N THR A 167 7.90 -46.76 -19.69
CA THR A 167 7.05 -47.88 -19.23
C THR A 167 6.22 -48.53 -20.34
N GLN A 168 6.63 -48.36 -21.61
CA GLN A 168 5.95 -48.89 -22.81
C GLN A 168 6.91 -49.58 -23.79
N VAL A 169 8.07 -50.07 -23.33
CA VAL A 169 8.94 -50.97 -24.10
C VAL A 169 9.26 -52.21 -23.29
#